data_AF-A0A8T5TGM7-F1
#
_entry.id   AF-A0A8T5TGM7-F1
#
_cell.length_a   1.000
_cell.length_b   1.000
_cell.length_c   1.000
_cell.angle_alpha   90.00
_cell.angle_beta   90.00
_cell.angle_gamma   90.00
#
_symmetry.space_group_name_H-M   'P 1'
#
loop_
_entity.id
_entity.type
_entity.pdbx_description
1 polymer ?
#
loop_
_entity_poly.entity_id
_entity_poly.type
_entity_poly.pdbx_seq_one_letter_code
_entity_poly.pdbx_strand_id
1 'polypeptide(L)'
;MSSPNRELPISLQGIEKILICLNDNYKVPISIREISKKSNLSMRVVKNILLQLEKFNQVERVVEGNNIIPKWSITKFGKRVLKEANGLGKGINFVSREEELLSTIIIQGDLKDIKDDIRKSHEAVINELNNIQVDLSKILGSILNINHPVFEDLISFVIKRVKFLKQKFRSIIIDPTTTLPLKKVGEKPKKITKEVEHLVSVEIFFLNSVIINEIKRIFDITVKVSKCIDNLVVANGFSIAADLREEIRILSTLIYQREEISVDSHILSNDKLKILSKNKIELDILDNLIEFPVNEVILSKEIEDLVLKLLDKLTKGETELNDHNYKITDFIPIFNLYQLILDEKPNLNFTIEKLEESINNLTDNGYIPGIKSIQDTEGNFLKVVQFKAHDVSEDETKLVLIALKLQKFTLADIVDKTGWAPDKSLDLLYKMTNLGILNYSKSFLHGEQWYVRTEQKN
;
A
#
# COMPACT_ATOMS: atom_id res chain seq x y z
N MET A 1 -9.97 -33.16 -23.45
CA MET A 1 -8.70 -33.67 -22.87
C MET A 1 -8.60 -33.06 -21.49
N SER A 2 -8.64 -33.91 -20.47
CA SER A 2 -8.69 -33.53 -19.06
C SER A 2 -7.34 -32.99 -18.59
N SER A 3 -7.30 -31.68 -18.31
CA SER A 3 -6.23 -31.07 -17.53
C SER A 3 -6.19 -31.70 -16.12
N PRO A 4 -5.01 -31.82 -15.50
CA PRO A 4 -4.90 -32.28 -14.13
C PRO A 4 -5.70 -31.33 -13.23
N ASN A 5 -6.51 -31.87 -12.32
CA ASN A 5 -7.29 -31.11 -11.33
C ASN A 5 -6.33 -30.27 -10.47
N ARG A 6 -6.09 -29.02 -10.90
CA ARG A 6 -5.45 -28.00 -10.07
C ARG A 6 -6.55 -27.41 -9.20
N GLU A 7 -6.46 -27.59 -7.89
CA GLU A 7 -7.40 -26.98 -6.94
C GLU A 7 -7.15 -25.47 -6.89
N LEU A 8 -7.86 -24.73 -7.74
CA LEU A 8 -7.91 -23.27 -7.66
C LEU A 8 -8.96 -22.85 -6.61
N PRO A 9 -8.73 -21.77 -5.85
CA PRO A 9 -9.78 -21.10 -5.07
C PRO A 9 -11.02 -20.84 -5.92
N ILE A 10 -12.21 -20.92 -5.32
CA ILE A 10 -13.51 -20.79 -6.02
C ILE A 10 -13.60 -19.48 -6.84
N SER A 11 -13.01 -18.39 -6.33
CA SER A 11 -12.91 -17.09 -7.01
C SER A 11 -12.13 -17.18 -8.33
N LEU A 12 -10.99 -17.90 -8.34
CA LEU A 12 -10.14 -18.09 -9.51
C LEU A 12 -10.71 -19.12 -10.50
N GLN A 13 -11.44 -20.13 -10.00
CA GLN A 13 -12.17 -21.06 -10.87
C GLN A 13 -13.23 -20.35 -11.72
N GLY A 14 -13.88 -19.32 -11.18
CA GLY A 14 -14.85 -18.51 -11.92
C GLY A 14 -14.19 -17.75 -13.08
N ILE A 15 -13.02 -17.16 -12.84
CA ILE A 15 -12.22 -16.46 -13.85
C ILE A 15 -11.79 -17.41 -14.97
N GLU A 16 -11.22 -18.56 -14.59
CA GLU A 16 -10.74 -19.55 -15.54
C GLU A 16 -11.88 -20.07 -16.44
N LYS A 17 -13.03 -20.42 -15.86
CA LYS A 17 -14.20 -20.89 -16.62
C LYS A 17 -14.70 -19.86 -17.65
N ILE A 18 -14.69 -18.58 -17.30
CA ILE A 18 -15.11 -17.51 -18.23
C ILE A 18 -14.09 -17.33 -19.35
N LEU A 19 -12.80 -17.31 -19.02
CA LEU A 19 -11.74 -17.20 -20.02
C LEU A 19 -11.76 -18.41 -20.99
N ILE A 20 -11.86 -19.65 -20.48
CA ILE A 20 -11.99 -20.86 -21.30
C ILE A 20 -13.21 -20.74 -22.22
N CYS A 21 -14.38 -20.38 -21.66
CA CYS A 21 -15.60 -20.20 -22.43
C CYS A 21 -15.44 -19.18 -23.57
N LEU A 22 -14.79 -18.03 -23.33
CA LEU A 22 -14.55 -17.02 -24.36
C LEU A 22 -13.50 -17.47 -25.38
N ASN A 23 -12.49 -18.25 -24.97
CA ASN A 23 -11.48 -18.79 -25.86
C ASN A 23 -12.03 -19.85 -26.81
N ASP A 24 -12.90 -20.74 -26.32
CA ASP A 24 -13.60 -21.74 -27.12
C ASP A 24 -14.51 -21.10 -28.18
N ASN A 25 -14.97 -19.86 -27.92
CA ASN A 25 -15.83 -19.09 -28.81
C ASN A 25 -15.10 -17.89 -29.46
N TYR A 26 -13.76 -17.90 -29.52
CA TYR A 26 -12.96 -16.72 -29.88
C TYR A 26 -13.37 -15.97 -31.16
N LYS A 27 -13.90 -16.68 -32.17
CA LYS A 27 -14.27 -16.05 -33.45
C LYS A 27 -15.60 -15.30 -33.39
N VAL A 28 -16.40 -15.47 -32.34
CA VAL A 28 -17.74 -14.92 -32.21
C VAL A 28 -17.89 -14.32 -30.81
N PRO A 29 -18.04 -12.99 -30.69
CA PRO A 29 -18.38 -12.38 -29.41
C PRO A 29 -19.66 -13.00 -28.84
N ILE A 30 -19.67 -13.32 -27.54
CA ILE A 30 -20.79 -13.98 -26.87
C ILE A 30 -21.41 -13.08 -25.80
N SER A 31 -22.72 -13.21 -25.61
CA SER A 31 -23.46 -12.43 -24.61
C SER A 31 -23.21 -12.93 -23.19
N ILE A 32 -23.42 -12.06 -22.19
CA ILE A 32 -23.35 -12.44 -20.76
C ILE A 32 -24.24 -13.65 -20.44
N ARG A 33 -25.42 -13.73 -21.08
CA ARG A 33 -26.37 -14.84 -20.90
C ARG A 33 -25.79 -16.17 -21.37
N GLU A 34 -25.11 -16.17 -22.52
CA GLU A 34 -24.46 -17.36 -23.07
C GLU A 34 -23.25 -17.78 -22.24
N ILE A 35 -22.45 -16.81 -21.78
CA ILE A 35 -21.30 -17.07 -20.89
C ILE A 35 -21.78 -17.69 -19.58
N SER A 36 -22.84 -17.14 -18.97
CA SER A 36 -23.46 -17.67 -17.74
C SER A 36 -23.93 -19.11 -17.93
N LYS A 37 -24.60 -19.42 -19.04
CA LYS A 37 -25.05 -20.78 -19.34
C LYS A 37 -23.88 -21.76 -19.54
N LYS A 38 -22.83 -21.34 -20.25
CA LYS A 38 -21.66 -22.20 -20.57
C LYS A 38 -20.69 -22.39 -19.41
N SER A 39 -20.54 -21.38 -18.54
CA SER A 39 -19.65 -21.44 -17.37
C SER A 39 -20.32 -21.98 -16.10
N ASN A 40 -21.64 -22.19 -16.13
CA ASN A 40 -22.46 -22.56 -14.96
C ASN A 40 -22.30 -21.57 -13.78
N LEU A 41 -22.16 -20.28 -14.11
CA LEU A 41 -22.06 -19.17 -13.15
C LEU A 41 -23.29 -18.28 -13.27
N SER A 42 -23.71 -17.64 -12.18
CA SER A 42 -24.82 -16.68 -12.25
C SER A 42 -24.44 -15.46 -13.09
N MET A 43 -25.41 -14.85 -13.78
CA MET A 43 -25.15 -13.66 -14.62
C MET A 43 -24.51 -12.50 -13.83
N ARG A 44 -24.81 -12.37 -12.54
CA ARG A 44 -24.18 -11.37 -11.66
C ARG A 44 -22.68 -11.64 -11.48
N VAL A 45 -22.32 -12.90 -11.20
CA VAL A 45 -20.92 -13.32 -11.05
C VAL A 45 -20.17 -13.15 -12.36
N VAL A 46 -20.77 -13.57 -13.48
CA VAL A 46 -20.20 -13.39 -14.82
C VAL A 46 -19.94 -11.92 -15.13
N LYS A 47 -20.91 -11.04 -14.87
CA LYS A 47 -20.75 -9.60 -15.08
C LYS A 47 -19.56 -9.05 -14.28
N ASN A 48 -19.47 -9.37 -12.99
CA ASN A 48 -18.39 -8.86 -12.14
C ASN A 48 -17.02 -9.36 -12.60
N ILE A 49 -16.91 -10.63 -12.95
CA ILE A 49 -15.66 -11.21 -13.44
C ILE A 49 -15.28 -10.62 -14.80
N LEU A 50 -16.22 -10.46 -15.74
CA LEU A 50 -15.94 -9.83 -17.03
C LEU A 50 -15.46 -8.39 -16.87
N LEU A 51 -16.04 -7.62 -15.95
CA LEU A 51 -15.58 -6.27 -15.62
C LEU A 51 -14.15 -6.26 -15.05
N GLN A 52 -13.81 -7.23 -14.19
CA GLN A 52 -12.45 -7.37 -13.68
C GLN A 52 -11.47 -7.77 -14.80
N LEU A 53 -11.82 -8.75 -15.63
CA LEU A 53 -10.98 -9.18 -16.75
C LEU A 53 -10.80 -8.10 -17.82
N GLU A 54 -11.80 -7.22 -17.99
CA GLU A 54 -11.74 -6.03 -18.84
C GLU A 54 -10.70 -5.04 -18.31
N LYS A 55 -10.67 -4.78 -17.00
CA LYS A 55 -9.64 -3.94 -16.36
C LYS A 55 -8.22 -4.47 -16.63
N PHE A 56 -8.05 -5.79 -16.65
CA PHE A 56 -6.76 -6.44 -16.97
C PHE A 56 -6.52 -6.64 -18.48
N ASN A 57 -7.37 -6.09 -19.35
CA ASN A 57 -7.28 -6.22 -20.80
C ASN A 57 -7.26 -7.68 -21.31
N GLN A 58 -7.84 -8.61 -20.55
CA GLN A 58 -7.92 -10.04 -20.90
C GLN A 58 -9.16 -10.33 -21.75
N VAL A 59 -10.22 -9.55 -21.58
CA VAL A 59 -11.45 -9.59 -22.38
C VAL A 59 -11.82 -8.17 -22.81
N GLU A 60 -12.62 -8.05 -23.86
CA GLU A 60 -13.09 -6.77 -24.40
C GLU A 60 -14.59 -6.83 -24.70
N ARG A 61 -15.26 -5.67 -24.64
CA ARG A 61 -16.64 -5.53 -25.11
C ARG A 61 -16.67 -5.28 -26.62
N VAL A 62 -17.52 -6.03 -27.30
CA VAL A 62 -17.81 -5.85 -28.72
C VAL A 62 -19.29 -5.48 -28.87
N VAL A 63 -19.53 -4.35 -29.51
CA VAL A 63 -20.87 -3.87 -29.84
C VAL A 63 -21.12 -4.14 -31.32
N GLU A 64 -22.12 -4.97 -31.64
CA GLU A 64 -22.52 -5.24 -33.01
C GLU A 64 -23.56 -4.20 -33.46
N GLY A 65 -23.12 -3.19 -34.23
CA GLY A 65 -24.01 -2.21 -34.86
C GLY A 65 -24.90 -1.45 -33.87
N ASN A 66 -26.22 -1.46 -34.09
CA ASN A 66 -27.22 -0.71 -33.30
C ASN A 66 -27.68 -1.43 -32.01
N ASN A 67 -27.05 -2.54 -31.61
CA ASN A 67 -27.45 -3.27 -30.39
C ASN A 67 -26.86 -2.62 -29.13
N ILE A 68 -27.71 -2.32 -28.14
CA ILE A 68 -27.32 -1.71 -26.86
C ILE A 68 -26.61 -2.71 -25.92
N ILE A 69 -26.81 -4.01 -26.13
CA ILE A 69 -26.27 -5.05 -25.23
C ILE A 69 -24.86 -5.45 -25.68
N PRO A 70 -23.82 -5.22 -24.85
CA PRO A 70 -22.45 -5.59 -25.22
C PRO A 70 -22.27 -7.11 -25.22
N LYS A 71 -21.61 -7.61 -26.26
CA LYS A 71 -21.04 -8.96 -26.29
C LYS A 71 -19.59 -8.90 -25.84
N TRP A 72 -18.99 -10.06 -25.55
CA TRP A 72 -17.65 -10.16 -25.02
C TRP A 72 -16.79 -11.09 -25.87
N SER A 73 -15.55 -10.70 -26.12
CA SER A 73 -14.51 -11.51 -26.75
C SER A 73 -13.28 -11.58 -25.84
N ILE A 74 -12.53 -12.68 -25.97
CA ILE A 74 -11.21 -12.78 -25.33
C ILE A 74 -10.17 -12.05 -26.19
N THR A 75 -9.32 -11.24 -25.57
CA THR A 75 -8.26 -10.52 -26.28
C THR A 75 -7.08 -11.45 -26.60
N LYS A 76 -6.13 -10.96 -27.42
CA LYS A 76 -4.83 -11.62 -27.60
C LYS A 76 -4.07 -11.79 -26.28
N PHE A 77 -4.29 -10.91 -25.29
CA PHE A 77 -3.67 -11.01 -23.96
C PHE A 77 -4.36 -12.09 -23.11
N GLY A 78 -5.69 -12.11 -23.01
CA GLY A 78 -6.41 -13.15 -22.26
C GLY A 78 -6.13 -14.57 -22.77
N LYS A 79 -5.92 -14.71 -24.08
CA LYS A 79 -5.46 -15.98 -24.68
C LYS A 79 -4.06 -16.41 -24.25
N ARG A 80 -3.16 -15.45 -24.08
CA ARG A 80 -1.80 -15.72 -23.60
C ARG A 80 -1.85 -16.20 -22.16
N VAL A 81 -2.61 -15.51 -21.31
CA VAL A 81 -2.86 -15.89 -19.91
C VAL A 81 -3.42 -17.33 -19.81
N LEU A 82 -4.41 -17.69 -20.62
CA LEU A 82 -4.94 -19.08 -20.65
C LEU A 82 -3.92 -20.11 -21.11
N LYS A 83 -3.11 -19.80 -22.13
CA LYS A 83 -2.09 -20.73 -22.63
C LYS A 83 -0.98 -20.94 -21.60
N GLU A 84 -0.61 -19.90 -20.87
CA GLU A 84 0.35 -19.94 -19.77
C GLU A 84 -0.20 -20.73 -18.58
N ALA A 85 -1.47 -20.52 -18.19
CA ALA A 85 -2.13 -21.30 -17.14
C ALA A 85 -2.17 -22.81 -17.46
N ASN A 86 -2.27 -23.16 -18.75
CA ASN A 86 -2.23 -24.54 -19.25
C ASN A 86 -0.80 -25.07 -19.49
N GLY A 87 0.25 -24.32 -19.16
CA GLY A 87 1.65 -24.74 -19.33
C GLY A 87 2.14 -24.78 -20.79
N LEU A 88 1.41 -24.17 -21.73
CA LEU A 88 1.69 -24.18 -23.18
C LEU A 88 2.33 -22.87 -23.69
N GLY A 89 2.57 -21.90 -22.81
CA GLY A 89 3.29 -20.66 -23.13
C GLY A 89 4.80 -20.90 -23.18
N LYS A 90 5.47 -20.42 -24.23
CA LYS A 90 6.94 -20.31 -24.25
C LYS A 90 7.36 -19.49 -23.03
N GLY A 91 8.30 -20.03 -22.23
CA GLY A 91 8.74 -19.49 -20.95
C GLY A 91 9.05 -17.99 -21.01
N ILE A 92 8.08 -17.19 -20.58
CA ILE A 92 8.38 -15.92 -19.94
C ILE A 92 8.50 -16.31 -18.47
N ASN A 93 9.73 -16.33 -17.95
CA ASN A 93 9.91 -16.34 -16.51
C ASN A 93 9.32 -15.03 -16.01
N PHE A 94 8.12 -15.08 -15.44
CA PHE A 94 7.68 -14.02 -14.54
C PHE A 94 8.61 -14.13 -13.35
N VAL A 95 9.59 -13.23 -13.31
CA VAL A 95 10.45 -13.07 -12.15
C VAL A 95 9.51 -12.70 -11.01
N SER A 96 9.44 -13.54 -9.98
CA SER A 96 8.67 -13.25 -8.77
C SER A 96 9.23 -11.97 -8.12
N ARG A 97 8.43 -11.31 -7.30
CA ARG A 97 8.87 -10.10 -6.56
C ARG A 97 10.12 -10.40 -5.73
N GLU A 98 10.14 -11.58 -5.12
CA GLU A 98 11.22 -12.10 -4.30
C GLU A 98 12.48 -12.31 -5.14
N GLU A 99 12.35 -12.86 -6.36
CA GLU A 99 13.48 -12.98 -7.30
C GLU A 99 13.97 -11.61 -7.81
N GLU A 100 13.09 -10.62 -8.01
CA GLU A 100 13.49 -9.25 -8.37
C GLU A 100 14.32 -8.61 -7.25
N LEU A 101 13.92 -8.80 -5.99
CA LEU A 101 14.64 -8.28 -4.81
C LEU A 101 16.02 -8.89 -4.64
N LEU A 102 16.19 -10.17 -4.96
CA LEU A 102 17.49 -10.85 -4.92
C LEU A 102 18.31 -10.70 -6.20
N SER A 103 17.72 -10.11 -7.24
CA SER A 103 18.37 -9.99 -8.54
C SER A 103 19.68 -9.19 -8.42
N THR A 104 20.70 -9.58 -9.16
CA THR A 104 21.98 -8.85 -9.28
C THR A 104 22.85 -8.76 -8.02
N ILE A 105 22.48 -9.41 -6.91
CA ILE A 105 23.30 -9.40 -5.69
C ILE A 105 24.49 -10.36 -5.84
N ILE A 106 25.70 -9.83 -5.68
CA ILE A 106 26.95 -10.60 -5.70
C ILE A 106 27.81 -10.16 -4.52
N ILE A 107 28.04 -11.07 -3.58
CA ILE A 107 28.86 -10.81 -2.38
C ILE A 107 30.32 -11.09 -2.72
N GLN A 108 31.16 -10.05 -2.64
CA GLN A 108 32.61 -10.19 -2.83
C GLN A 108 33.24 -11.02 -1.71
N GLY A 109 34.33 -11.74 -2.02
CA GLY A 109 35.00 -12.61 -1.04
C GLY A 109 35.90 -11.86 -0.05
N ASP A 110 36.48 -10.72 -0.45
CA ASP A 110 37.40 -9.96 0.42
C ASP A 110 36.66 -8.91 1.26
N LEU A 111 37.04 -8.81 2.54
CA LEU A 111 36.39 -7.91 3.50
C LEU A 111 36.54 -6.44 3.10
N LYS A 112 37.67 -6.04 2.50
CA LYS A 112 37.90 -4.65 2.12
C LYS A 112 36.96 -4.25 0.98
N ASP A 113 36.81 -5.14 -0.01
CA ASP A 113 35.92 -4.91 -1.15
C ASP A 113 34.46 -4.83 -0.71
N ILE A 114 34.01 -5.71 0.20
CA ILE A 114 32.67 -5.64 0.80
C ILE A 114 32.46 -4.28 1.47
N LYS A 115 33.41 -3.80 2.29
CA LYS A 115 33.28 -2.51 2.99
C LYS A 115 33.21 -1.32 2.03
N ASP A 116 33.97 -1.36 0.94
CA ASP A 116 33.91 -0.32 -0.09
C ASP A 116 32.55 -0.36 -0.82
N ASP A 117 32.00 -1.54 -1.10
CA ASP A 117 30.68 -1.68 -1.72
C ASP A 117 29.53 -1.31 -0.78
N ILE A 118 29.68 -1.50 0.55
CA ILE A 118 28.75 -0.97 1.55
C ILE A 118 28.69 0.56 1.49
N ARG A 119 29.84 1.24 1.37
CA ARG A 119 29.88 2.70 1.26
C ARG A 119 29.20 3.20 -0.01
N LYS A 120 29.55 2.60 -1.16
CA LYS A 120 28.93 2.95 -2.46
C LYS A 120 27.43 2.71 -2.44
N SER A 121 26.98 1.56 -1.94
CA SER A 121 25.56 1.24 -1.86
C SER A 121 24.81 2.20 -0.92
N HIS A 122 25.42 2.59 0.20
CA HIS A 122 24.82 3.55 1.11
C HIS A 122 24.62 4.92 0.45
N GLU A 123 25.62 5.43 -0.28
CA GLU A 123 25.50 6.67 -1.05
C GLU A 123 24.47 6.56 -2.19
N ALA A 124 24.46 5.41 -2.90
CA ALA A 124 23.51 5.15 -3.97
C ALA A 124 22.06 5.19 -3.46
N VAL A 125 21.76 4.54 -2.33
CA VAL A 125 20.42 4.57 -1.71
C VAL A 125 19.97 6.01 -1.44
N ILE A 126 20.82 6.84 -0.84
CA ILE A 126 20.48 8.23 -0.53
C ILE A 126 20.19 9.03 -1.81
N ASN A 127 21.02 8.85 -2.85
CA ASN A 127 20.86 9.54 -4.12
C ASN A 127 19.58 9.11 -4.85
N GLU A 128 19.29 7.81 -4.91
CA GLU A 128 18.09 7.31 -5.59
C GLU A 128 16.80 7.69 -4.87
N LEU A 129 16.78 7.67 -3.53
CA LEU A 129 15.64 8.20 -2.77
C LEU A 129 15.42 9.70 -3.04
N ASN A 130 16.50 10.45 -3.29
CA ASN A 130 16.39 11.85 -3.66
C ASN A 130 15.79 12.02 -5.08
N ASN A 131 16.19 11.18 -6.03
CA ASN A 131 15.63 11.17 -7.39
C ASN A 131 14.12 10.86 -7.37
N ILE A 132 13.73 9.79 -6.66
CA ILE A 132 12.31 9.41 -6.47
C ILE A 132 11.52 10.56 -5.86
N GLN A 133 12.05 11.23 -4.82
CA GLN A 133 11.39 12.38 -4.20
C GLN A 133 11.13 13.51 -5.22
N VAL A 134 12.10 13.81 -6.08
CA VAL A 134 11.98 14.84 -7.12
C VAL A 134 10.94 14.45 -8.17
N ASP A 135 10.95 13.21 -8.63
CA ASP A 135 10.01 12.75 -9.66
C ASP A 135 8.57 12.67 -9.14
N LEU A 136 8.38 12.22 -7.90
CA LEU A 136 7.08 12.28 -7.23
C LEU A 136 6.58 13.71 -7.06
N SER A 137 7.47 14.67 -6.81
CA SER A 137 7.09 16.10 -6.71
C SER A 137 6.62 16.65 -8.06
N LYS A 138 7.22 16.20 -9.18
CA LYS A 138 6.73 16.54 -10.54
C LYS A 138 5.35 15.92 -10.78
N ILE A 139 5.18 14.65 -10.43
CA ILE A 139 3.90 13.93 -10.53
C ILE A 139 2.81 14.64 -9.73
N LEU A 140 3.11 15.09 -8.51
CA LEU A 140 2.18 15.86 -7.68
C LEU A 140 1.73 17.14 -8.40
N GLY A 141 2.65 17.86 -9.05
CA GLY A 141 2.31 19.02 -9.89
C GLY A 141 1.30 18.69 -10.99
N SER A 142 1.44 17.55 -11.66
CA SER A 142 0.49 17.10 -12.66
C SER A 142 -0.87 16.70 -12.05
N ILE A 143 -0.87 16.06 -10.88
CA ILE A 143 -2.10 15.68 -10.16
C ILE A 143 -2.88 16.91 -9.69
N LEU A 144 -2.18 17.95 -9.24
CA LEU A 144 -2.80 19.22 -8.87
C LEU A 144 -3.59 19.80 -10.04
N ASN A 145 -3.13 19.67 -11.29
CA ASN A 145 -3.90 20.10 -12.46
C ASN A 145 -5.17 19.27 -12.71
N ILE A 146 -5.19 18.01 -12.28
CA ILE A 146 -6.33 17.08 -12.45
C ILE A 146 -7.44 17.33 -11.41
N ASN A 147 -7.16 18.06 -10.33
CA ASN A 147 -8.13 18.36 -9.27
C ASN A 147 -8.67 17.08 -8.59
N HIS A 148 -7.76 16.20 -8.16
CA HIS A 148 -8.11 14.94 -7.50
C HIS A 148 -7.49 14.87 -6.08
N PRO A 149 -8.16 15.44 -5.05
CA PRO A 149 -7.56 15.66 -3.73
C PRO A 149 -7.15 14.35 -3.02
N VAL A 150 -7.88 13.25 -3.20
CA VAL A 150 -7.49 11.94 -2.64
C VAL A 150 -6.16 11.43 -3.22
N PHE A 151 -5.89 11.76 -4.49
CA PHE A 151 -4.68 11.33 -5.18
C PHE A 151 -3.51 12.27 -4.84
N GLU A 152 -3.79 13.57 -4.74
CA GLU A 152 -2.87 14.58 -4.24
C GLU A 152 -2.34 14.19 -2.86
N ASP A 153 -3.22 13.84 -1.92
CA ASP A 153 -2.83 13.43 -0.59
C ASP A 153 -1.99 12.15 -0.57
N LEU A 154 -2.35 11.16 -1.39
CA LEU A 154 -1.62 9.90 -1.49
C LEU A 154 -0.17 10.15 -1.94
N ILE A 155 0.02 10.89 -3.03
CA ILE A 155 1.37 11.20 -3.51
C ILE A 155 2.12 12.11 -2.53
N SER A 156 1.43 13.07 -1.92
CA SER A 156 2.03 13.92 -0.89
C SER A 156 2.49 13.11 0.32
N PHE A 157 1.74 12.07 0.71
CA PHE A 157 2.13 11.15 1.78
C PHE A 157 3.39 10.38 1.38
N VAL A 158 3.40 9.80 0.18
CA VAL A 158 4.55 9.05 -0.33
C VAL A 158 5.80 9.93 -0.37
N ILE A 159 5.71 11.19 -0.83
CA ILE A 159 6.84 12.13 -0.83
C ILE A 159 7.39 12.36 0.58
N LYS A 160 6.51 12.60 1.57
CA LYS A 160 6.93 12.77 2.96
C LYS A 160 7.61 11.52 3.50
N ARG A 161 7.07 10.33 3.20
CA ARG A 161 7.64 9.07 3.66
C ARG A 161 9.00 8.78 3.03
N VAL A 162 9.17 9.00 1.72
CA VAL A 162 10.47 8.90 1.04
C VAL A 162 11.49 9.85 1.67
N LYS A 163 11.09 11.11 1.95
CA LYS A 163 11.95 12.09 2.62
C LYS A 163 12.39 11.62 4.02
N PHE A 164 11.46 11.07 4.79
CA PHE A 164 11.73 10.51 6.12
C PHE A 164 12.68 9.31 6.04
N LEU A 165 12.41 8.34 5.17
CA LEU A 165 13.25 7.16 4.97
C LEU A 165 14.67 7.54 4.52
N LYS A 166 14.81 8.53 3.65
CA LYS A 166 16.12 9.09 3.25
C LYS A 166 16.87 9.67 4.45
N GLN A 167 16.21 10.46 5.28
CA GLN A 167 16.84 11.04 6.48
C GLN A 167 17.25 9.96 7.46
N LYS A 168 16.38 8.97 7.68
CA LYS A 168 16.64 7.84 8.57
C LYS A 168 17.81 7.00 8.08
N PHE A 169 17.81 6.61 6.80
CA PHE A 169 18.89 5.82 6.22
C PHE A 169 20.23 6.56 6.28
N ARG A 170 20.23 7.88 6.04
CA ARG A 170 21.43 8.73 6.17
C ARG A 170 22.02 8.74 7.59
N SER A 171 21.21 8.53 8.63
CA SER A 171 21.69 8.45 10.01
C SER A 171 22.17 7.05 10.43
N ILE A 172 21.96 6.02 9.60
CA ILE A 172 22.39 4.65 9.92
C ILE A 172 23.93 4.57 9.91
N ILE A 173 24.49 3.90 10.90
CA ILE A 173 25.92 3.65 11.00
C ILE A 173 26.35 2.74 9.83
N ILE A 174 27.25 3.25 8.99
CA ILE A 174 27.73 2.55 7.80
C ILE A 174 28.49 1.28 8.19
N ASP A 175 29.41 1.39 9.17
CA ASP A 175 30.22 0.28 9.69
C ASP A 175 30.12 0.21 11.23
N PRO A 176 29.20 -0.60 11.79
CA PRO A 176 29.02 -0.73 13.23
C PRO A 176 30.20 -1.41 13.93
N THR A 177 31.14 -2.00 13.19
CA THR A 177 32.36 -2.60 13.77
C THR A 177 33.37 -1.53 14.18
N THR A 178 33.25 -0.31 13.66
CA THR A 178 34.12 0.84 13.99
C THR A 178 33.62 1.65 15.19
N THR A 179 32.33 1.54 15.54
CA THR A 179 31.75 2.20 16.70
C THR A 179 32.14 1.50 17.99
N LEU A 180 33.11 2.08 18.70
CA LEU A 180 33.53 1.59 20.01
C LEU A 180 32.44 1.90 21.05
N PRO A 181 31.94 0.92 21.82
CA PRO A 181 31.08 1.21 22.95
C PRO A 181 31.86 2.11 23.93
N LEU A 182 31.20 3.16 24.43
CA LEU A 182 31.73 4.00 25.50
C LEU A 182 32.09 3.10 26.68
N LYS A 183 33.37 3.06 27.04
CA LYS A 183 33.88 2.17 28.09
C LYS A 183 33.80 2.82 29.45
N LYS A 184 33.56 2.03 30.50
CA LYS A 184 33.88 2.46 31.86
C LYS A 184 35.41 2.43 32.04
N VAL A 185 35.93 3.35 32.87
CA VAL A 185 37.36 3.42 33.17
C VAL A 185 37.83 2.06 33.72
N GLY A 186 38.77 1.41 33.02
CA GLY A 186 39.33 0.11 33.39
C GLY A 186 38.88 -1.09 32.54
N GLU A 187 37.87 -0.96 31.69
CA GLU A 187 37.44 -2.05 30.80
C GLU A 187 38.34 -2.20 29.56
N LYS A 188 38.79 -3.44 29.29
CA LYS A 188 39.50 -3.77 28.05
C LYS A 188 38.52 -3.71 26.87
N PRO A 189 38.92 -3.18 25.69
CA PRO A 189 38.09 -3.23 24.49
C PRO A 189 37.67 -4.67 24.19
N LYS A 190 36.36 -4.90 23.98
CA LYS A 190 35.87 -6.13 23.36
C LYS A 190 36.52 -6.24 21.97
N LYS A 191 37.37 -7.24 21.76
CA LYS A 191 38.07 -7.44 20.49
C LYS A 191 37.14 -8.15 19.53
N ILE A 192 36.73 -7.47 18.46
CA ILE A 192 35.92 -8.07 17.40
C ILE A 192 36.83 -9.00 16.59
N THR A 193 36.38 -10.23 16.33
CA THR A 193 37.12 -11.18 15.49
C THR A 193 36.89 -10.85 14.02
N LYS A 194 37.86 -11.18 13.16
CA LYS A 194 37.72 -10.99 11.70
C LYS A 194 36.51 -11.72 11.12
N GLU A 195 36.14 -12.86 11.69
CA GLU A 195 34.98 -13.63 11.27
C GLU A 195 33.67 -12.89 11.58
N VAL A 196 33.51 -12.35 12.79
CA VAL A 196 32.34 -11.54 13.16
C VAL A 196 32.26 -10.28 12.31
N GLU A 197 33.38 -9.58 12.13
CA GLU A 197 33.45 -8.39 11.27
C GLU A 197 33.03 -8.70 9.83
N HIS A 198 33.44 -9.85 9.30
CA HIS A 198 33.06 -10.31 7.97
C HIS A 198 31.58 -10.62 7.86
N LEU A 199 31.00 -11.38 8.80
CA LEU A 199 29.57 -11.72 8.78
C LEU A 199 28.68 -10.47 8.88
N VAL A 200 29.01 -9.53 9.77
CA VAL A 200 28.30 -8.24 9.88
C VAL A 200 28.38 -7.47 8.55
N SER A 201 29.55 -7.41 7.93
CA SER A 201 29.73 -6.69 6.66
C SER A 201 28.95 -7.36 5.52
N VAL A 202 28.95 -8.69 5.44
CA VAL A 202 28.16 -9.46 4.47
C VAL A 202 26.67 -9.16 4.61
N GLU A 203 26.15 -9.16 5.84
CA GLU A 203 24.73 -8.90 6.10
C GLU A 203 24.33 -7.46 5.72
N ILE A 204 25.16 -6.48 6.09
CA ILE A 204 24.94 -5.08 5.74
C ILE A 204 24.92 -4.89 4.22
N PHE A 205 25.89 -5.48 3.52
CA PHE A 205 25.95 -5.38 2.07
C PHE A 205 24.72 -6.03 1.42
N PHE A 206 24.33 -7.20 1.92
CA PHE A 206 23.14 -7.92 1.44
C PHE A 206 21.88 -7.07 1.60
N LEU A 207 21.59 -6.56 2.80
CA LEU A 207 20.40 -5.70 3.02
C LEU A 207 20.46 -4.41 2.21
N ASN A 208 21.61 -3.74 2.12
CA ASN A 208 21.75 -2.56 1.27
C ASN A 208 21.42 -2.88 -0.20
N SER A 209 21.81 -4.06 -0.69
CA SER A 209 21.54 -4.47 -2.07
C SER A 209 20.05 -4.76 -2.29
N VAL A 210 19.38 -5.43 -1.34
CA VAL A 210 17.92 -5.64 -1.38
C VAL A 210 17.18 -4.31 -1.36
N ILE A 211 17.59 -3.36 -0.51
CA ILE A 211 17.05 -1.99 -0.46
C ILE A 211 17.20 -1.27 -1.81
N ILE A 212 18.36 -1.39 -2.47
CA ILE A 212 18.58 -0.80 -3.80
C ILE A 212 17.61 -1.39 -4.83
N ASN A 213 17.38 -2.70 -4.80
CA ASN A 213 16.47 -3.35 -5.74
C ASN A 213 15.01 -2.92 -5.50
N GLU A 214 14.58 -2.78 -4.25
CA GLU A 214 13.27 -2.23 -3.91
C GLU A 214 13.13 -0.77 -4.38
N ILE A 215 14.16 0.05 -4.20
CA ILE A 215 14.19 1.44 -4.70
C ILE A 215 14.04 1.51 -6.23
N LYS A 216 14.68 0.60 -6.98
CA LYS A 216 14.51 0.53 -8.45
C LYS A 216 13.08 0.17 -8.82
N ARG A 217 12.46 -0.75 -8.09
CA ARG A 217 11.05 -1.14 -8.30
C ARG A 217 10.11 0.04 -8.03
N ILE A 218 10.32 0.77 -6.93
CA ILE A 218 9.60 2.01 -6.60
C ILE A 218 9.77 3.05 -7.72
N PHE A 219 10.97 3.20 -8.26
CA PHE A 219 11.23 4.10 -9.39
C PHE A 219 10.44 3.68 -10.64
N ASP A 220 10.46 2.40 -11.01
CA ASP A 220 9.70 1.88 -12.16
C ASP A 220 8.19 2.10 -12.00
N ILE A 221 7.66 1.92 -10.80
CA ILE A 221 6.25 2.22 -10.48
C ILE A 221 5.98 3.72 -10.61
N THR A 222 6.87 4.57 -10.11
CA THR A 222 6.77 6.03 -10.24
C THR A 222 6.70 6.46 -11.71
N VAL A 223 7.52 5.85 -12.58
CA VAL A 223 7.47 6.07 -14.02
C VAL A 223 6.13 5.62 -14.63
N LYS A 224 5.57 4.49 -14.18
CA LYS A 224 4.24 4.02 -14.62
C LYS A 224 3.12 4.98 -14.19
N VAL A 225 3.19 5.52 -12.96
CA VAL A 225 2.23 6.53 -12.47
C VAL A 225 2.27 7.78 -13.35
N SER A 226 3.47 8.32 -13.62
CA SER A 226 3.64 9.48 -14.51
C SER A 226 3.01 9.23 -15.88
N LYS A 227 3.32 8.09 -16.52
CA LYS A 227 2.74 7.74 -17.83
C LYS A 227 1.21 7.65 -17.79
N CYS A 228 0.61 7.16 -16.71
CA CYS A 228 -0.85 7.09 -16.60
C CYS A 228 -1.47 8.49 -16.51
N ILE A 229 -0.83 9.39 -15.76
CA ILE A 229 -1.25 10.78 -15.62
C ILE A 229 -1.13 11.52 -16.96
N ASP A 230 0.00 11.36 -17.67
CA ASP A 230 0.24 11.97 -18.98
C ASP A 230 -0.77 11.50 -20.03
N ASN A 231 -1.23 10.25 -19.94
CA ASN A 231 -2.25 9.69 -20.82
C ASN A 231 -3.70 9.89 -20.31
N LEU A 232 -3.90 10.70 -19.26
CA LEU A 232 -5.20 11.00 -18.65
C LEU A 232 -5.97 9.77 -18.13
N VAL A 233 -5.27 8.67 -17.81
CA VAL A 233 -5.86 7.44 -17.24
C VAL A 233 -5.83 7.52 -15.71
N VAL A 234 -6.51 8.53 -15.15
CA VAL A 234 -6.40 8.94 -13.73
C VAL A 234 -6.71 7.81 -12.75
N ALA A 235 -7.77 7.03 -12.97
CA ALA A 235 -8.14 5.93 -12.08
C ALA A 235 -7.07 4.83 -12.04
N ASN A 236 -6.45 4.51 -13.18
CA ASN A 236 -5.34 3.56 -13.24
C ASN A 236 -4.09 4.13 -12.56
N GLY A 237 -3.81 5.42 -12.78
CA GLY A 237 -2.72 6.13 -12.09
C GLY A 237 -2.88 6.09 -10.57
N PHE A 238 -4.09 6.31 -10.06
CA PHE A 238 -4.38 6.22 -8.63
C PHE A 238 -4.19 4.79 -8.09
N SER A 239 -4.66 3.77 -8.81
CA SER A 239 -4.46 2.37 -8.43
C SER A 239 -2.97 2.02 -8.34
N ILE A 240 -2.17 2.38 -9.34
CA ILE A 240 -0.72 2.12 -9.34
C ILE A 240 -0.01 2.91 -8.22
N ALA A 241 -0.49 4.11 -7.90
CA ALA A 241 0.02 4.87 -6.77
C ALA A 241 -0.36 4.27 -5.40
N ALA A 242 -1.45 3.50 -5.32
CA ALA A 242 -1.75 2.72 -4.12
C ALA A 242 -0.72 1.60 -3.95
N ASP A 243 -0.36 0.90 -5.03
CA ASP A 243 0.72 -0.12 -5.00
C ASP A 243 2.05 0.50 -4.56
N LEU A 244 2.36 1.72 -5.02
CA LEU A 244 3.55 2.47 -4.59
C LEU A 244 3.61 2.67 -3.07
N ARG A 245 2.48 2.87 -2.39
CA ARG A 245 2.43 2.99 -0.93
C ARG A 245 2.86 1.69 -0.25
N GLU A 246 2.44 0.54 -0.79
CA GLU A 246 2.81 -0.77 -0.27
C GLU A 246 4.31 -1.02 -0.42
N GLU A 247 4.88 -0.73 -1.59
CA GLU A 247 6.34 -0.89 -1.80
C GLU A 247 7.17 0.01 -0.86
N ILE A 248 6.65 1.20 -0.53
CA ILE A 248 7.27 2.09 0.46
C ILE A 248 7.19 1.52 1.89
N ARG A 249 6.17 0.73 2.22
CA ARG A 249 6.09 0.01 3.51
C ARG A 249 7.18 -1.04 3.59
N ILE A 250 7.36 -1.83 2.54
CA ILE A 250 8.45 -2.82 2.45
C ILE A 250 9.80 -2.12 2.59
N LEU A 251 10.03 -1.03 1.86
CA LEU A 251 11.26 -0.26 1.98
C LEU A 251 11.48 0.23 3.43
N SER A 252 10.41 0.66 4.10
CA SER A 252 10.47 1.06 5.53
C SER A 252 10.95 -0.10 6.40
N THR A 253 10.38 -1.30 6.22
CA THR A 253 10.80 -2.52 6.94
C THR A 253 12.28 -2.84 6.73
N LEU A 254 12.73 -2.84 5.48
CA LEU A 254 14.13 -3.13 5.14
C LEU A 254 15.09 -2.12 5.77
N ILE A 255 14.74 -0.84 5.75
CA ILE A 255 15.54 0.23 6.37
C ILE A 255 15.59 0.08 7.89
N TYR A 256 14.48 -0.28 8.54
CA TYR A 256 14.44 -0.53 9.98
C TYR A 256 15.27 -1.75 10.37
N GLN A 257 15.17 -2.87 9.63
CA GLN A 257 16.01 -4.04 9.83
C GLN A 257 17.49 -3.71 9.65
N ARG A 258 17.83 -2.90 8.63
CA ARG A 258 19.21 -2.45 8.41
C ARG A 258 19.75 -1.61 9.56
N GLU A 259 18.91 -0.79 10.20
CA GLU A 259 19.29 0.01 11.38
C GLU A 259 19.61 -0.85 12.60
N GLU A 260 18.93 -1.99 12.76
CA GLU A 260 19.09 -2.91 13.90
C GLU A 260 20.37 -3.76 13.85
N ILE A 261 21.04 -3.86 12.68
CA ILE A 261 22.29 -4.62 12.55
C ILE A 261 23.40 -3.97 13.37
N SER A 262 24.01 -4.75 14.25
CA SER A 262 25.18 -4.37 15.02
C SER A 262 26.12 -5.56 15.20
N VAL A 263 27.23 -5.36 15.91
CA VAL A 263 28.20 -6.45 16.20
C VAL A 263 27.56 -7.59 17.01
N ASP A 264 26.56 -7.28 17.83
CA ASP A 264 25.90 -8.24 18.74
C ASP A 264 24.47 -8.59 18.28
N SER A 265 23.98 -8.03 17.18
CA SER A 265 22.60 -8.20 16.69
C SER A 265 22.59 -8.38 15.18
N HIS A 266 22.03 -9.50 14.74
CA HIS A 266 21.87 -9.88 13.34
C HIS A 266 20.39 -10.13 13.04
N ILE A 267 19.95 -9.79 11.83
CA ILE A 267 18.61 -10.08 11.32
C ILE A 267 18.54 -11.52 10.81
N LEU A 268 19.59 -11.95 10.10
CA LEU A 268 19.74 -13.29 9.57
C LEU A 268 20.43 -14.20 10.58
N SER A 269 20.00 -15.46 10.60
CA SER A 269 20.69 -16.49 11.38
C SER A 269 22.13 -16.69 10.89
N ASN A 270 23.03 -17.11 11.79
CA ASN A 270 24.42 -17.40 11.47
C ASN A 270 24.58 -18.40 10.30
N ASP A 271 23.68 -19.37 10.16
CA ASP A 271 23.73 -20.33 9.06
C ASP A 271 23.40 -19.67 7.73
N LYS A 272 22.37 -18.82 7.67
CA LYS A 272 22.05 -18.01 6.47
C LYS A 272 23.21 -17.08 6.11
N LEU A 273 23.87 -16.44 7.08
CA LEU A 273 25.03 -15.58 6.85
C LEU A 273 26.23 -16.35 6.27
N LYS A 274 26.48 -17.58 6.72
CA LYS A 274 27.54 -18.46 6.17
C LYS A 274 27.24 -18.94 4.75
N ILE A 275 25.95 -19.05 4.39
CA ILE A 275 25.52 -19.40 3.04
C ILE A 275 25.69 -18.17 2.12
N LEU A 276 25.27 -17.00 2.59
CA LEU A 276 25.46 -15.71 1.91
C LEU A 276 26.95 -15.38 1.66
N SER A 277 27.83 -15.61 2.63
CA SER A 277 29.27 -15.37 2.44
C SER A 277 29.92 -16.27 1.38
N LYS A 278 29.24 -17.37 1.00
CA LYS A 278 29.62 -18.24 -0.13
C LYS A 278 28.90 -17.87 -1.43
N ASN A 279 28.24 -16.70 -1.46
CA ASN A 279 27.46 -16.16 -2.55
C ASN A 279 26.34 -17.11 -3.04
N LYS A 280 25.76 -17.86 -2.12
CA LYS A 280 24.55 -18.66 -2.36
C LYS A 280 23.37 -17.88 -1.81
N ILE A 281 22.52 -17.38 -2.69
CA ILE A 281 21.38 -16.54 -2.33
C ILE A 281 20.12 -17.31 -2.72
N GLU A 282 19.40 -17.77 -1.72
CA GLU A 282 18.17 -18.55 -1.86
C GLU A 282 16.96 -17.69 -1.47
N LEU A 283 15.78 -17.99 -2.02
CA LEU A 283 14.57 -17.19 -1.81
C LEU A 283 14.12 -17.18 -0.34
N ASP A 284 14.35 -18.27 0.39
CA ASP A 284 14.02 -18.44 1.81
C ASP A 284 14.74 -17.42 2.72
N ILE A 285 15.79 -16.76 2.23
CA ILE A 285 16.47 -15.68 2.95
C ILE A 285 15.54 -14.47 3.11
N LEU A 286 14.60 -14.26 2.18
CA LEU A 286 13.63 -13.18 2.23
C LEU A 286 12.44 -13.43 3.16
N ASP A 287 12.18 -14.69 3.54
CA ASP A 287 11.03 -15.05 4.37
C ASP A 287 10.99 -14.25 5.68
N ASN A 288 12.15 -13.96 6.27
CA ASN A 288 12.27 -13.18 7.50
C ASN A 288 12.36 -11.66 7.28
N LEU A 289 12.47 -11.21 6.02
CA LEU A 289 12.69 -9.81 5.68
C LEU A 289 11.40 -9.12 5.24
N ILE A 290 10.50 -9.86 4.57
CA ILE A 290 9.31 -9.31 3.91
C ILE A 290 8.02 -9.70 4.63
N GLU A 291 7.93 -10.91 5.16
CA GLU A 291 6.72 -11.40 5.84
C GLU A 291 7.02 -11.76 7.29
N PHE A 292 6.35 -11.10 8.23
CA PHE A 292 6.35 -11.55 9.62
C PHE A 292 5.03 -12.28 9.89
N PRO A 293 5.01 -13.63 9.95
CA PRO A 293 3.85 -14.34 10.42
C PRO A 293 3.68 -14.03 11.91
N VAL A 294 2.83 -13.05 12.24
CA VAL A 294 2.43 -12.77 13.61
C VAL A 294 1.27 -13.70 13.96
N ASN A 295 1.36 -14.40 15.09
CA ASN A 295 0.25 -15.18 15.63
C ASN A 295 -1.00 -14.29 15.78
N GLU A 296 -2.19 -14.75 15.35
CA GLU A 296 -3.43 -13.96 15.37
C GLU A 296 -3.77 -13.31 16.72
N VAL A 297 -3.43 -13.97 17.83
CA VAL A 297 -3.66 -13.41 19.18
C VAL A 297 -2.69 -12.26 19.47
N ILE A 298 -1.43 -12.40 19.05
CA ILE A 298 -0.42 -11.35 19.18
C ILE A 298 -0.78 -10.17 18.26
N LEU A 299 -1.23 -10.46 17.04
CA LEU A 299 -1.65 -9.49 16.04
C LEU A 299 -2.78 -8.59 16.56
N SER A 300 -3.84 -9.20 17.12
CA SER A 300 -4.98 -8.45 17.66
C SER A 300 -4.54 -7.50 18.77
N LYS A 301 -3.69 -7.99 19.69
CA LYS A 301 -3.15 -7.17 20.78
C LYS A 301 -2.24 -6.05 20.29
N GLU A 302 -1.42 -6.30 19.26
CA GLU A 302 -0.56 -5.27 18.67
C GLU A 302 -1.38 -4.17 17.98
N ILE A 303 -2.48 -4.53 17.30
CA ILE A 303 -3.43 -3.56 16.74
C ILE A 303 -4.05 -2.73 17.87
N GLU A 304 -4.55 -3.37 18.93
CA GLU A 304 -5.13 -2.70 20.09
C GLU A 304 -4.13 -1.73 20.75
N ASP A 305 -2.89 -2.16 20.98
CA ASP A 305 -1.82 -1.33 21.54
C ASP A 305 -1.50 -0.12 20.66
N LEU A 306 -1.56 -0.25 19.32
CA LEU A 306 -1.36 0.88 18.40
C LEU A 306 -2.52 1.87 18.44
N VAL A 307 -3.75 1.38 18.49
CA VAL A 307 -4.94 2.24 18.64
C VAL A 307 -4.88 2.99 19.97
N LEU A 308 -4.51 2.33 21.06
CA LEU A 308 -4.35 2.96 22.37
C LEU A 308 -3.20 3.98 22.40
N LYS A 309 -2.11 3.74 21.68
CA LYS A 309 -1.03 4.75 21.51
C LYS A 309 -1.52 5.99 20.76
N LEU A 310 -2.37 5.83 19.74
CA LEU A 310 -2.98 6.96 19.04
C LEU A 310 -3.93 7.74 19.96
N LEU A 311 -4.72 7.03 20.78
CA LEU A 311 -5.56 7.65 21.80
C LEU A 311 -4.73 8.43 22.83
N ASP A 312 -3.62 7.88 23.32
CA ASP A 312 -2.74 8.55 24.27
C ASP A 312 -2.09 9.83 23.70
N LYS A 313 -1.73 9.82 22.41
CA LYS A 313 -1.29 11.05 21.71
C LYS A 313 -2.41 12.09 21.67
N LEU A 314 -3.63 11.69 21.33
CA LEU A 314 -4.80 12.58 21.31
C LEU A 314 -5.10 13.19 22.68
N THR A 315 -5.02 12.40 23.77
CA THR A 315 -5.29 12.90 25.13
C THR A 315 -4.22 13.88 25.60
N LYS A 316 -2.98 13.75 25.12
CA LYS A 316 -1.88 14.70 25.34
C LYS A 316 -1.93 15.95 24.45
N GLY A 317 -2.86 16.01 23.49
CA GLY A 317 -2.96 17.10 22.50
C GLY A 317 -1.93 17.01 21.37
N GLU A 318 -1.26 15.87 21.21
CA GLU A 318 -0.33 15.59 20.12
C GLU A 318 -1.11 15.12 18.89
N THR A 319 -1.43 16.05 17.99
CA THR A 319 -2.22 15.75 16.79
C THR A 319 -1.38 15.41 15.56
N GLU A 320 -0.06 15.62 15.60
CA GLU A 320 0.82 15.44 14.44
C GLU A 320 1.63 14.14 14.54
N LEU A 321 1.67 13.40 13.43
CA LEU A 321 2.48 12.19 13.27
C LEU A 321 3.74 12.51 12.47
N ASN A 322 4.85 11.85 12.81
CA ASN A 322 6.21 12.28 12.48
C ASN A 322 6.65 12.17 11.01
N ASP A 323 5.80 11.93 10.04
CA ASP A 323 6.19 11.67 8.64
C ASP A 323 4.96 11.46 7.77
N HIS A 324 3.81 11.87 8.32
CA HIS A 324 2.50 11.73 7.71
C HIS A 324 1.96 13.12 7.33
N ASN A 325 0.99 13.14 6.42
CA ASN A 325 0.12 14.32 6.20
C ASN A 325 -1.11 14.30 7.11
N TYR A 326 -1.37 13.17 7.74
CA TYR A 326 -2.57 12.94 8.51
C TYR A 326 -2.42 13.54 9.92
N LYS A 327 -3.46 14.23 10.38
CA LYS A 327 -3.58 14.70 11.76
C LYS A 327 -4.47 13.74 12.54
N ILE A 328 -4.02 13.32 13.71
CA ILE A 328 -4.84 12.53 14.62
C ILE A 328 -5.95 13.46 15.12
N THR A 329 -7.19 13.00 14.96
CA THR A 329 -8.42 13.74 15.28
C THR A 329 -9.34 12.85 16.11
N ASP A 330 -10.41 13.42 16.67
CA ASP A 330 -11.34 12.69 17.53
C ASP A 330 -12.10 11.57 16.78
N PHE A 331 -12.19 11.68 15.45
CA PHE A 331 -12.80 10.72 14.54
C PHE A 331 -11.82 10.38 13.43
N ILE A 332 -11.61 9.09 13.17
CA ILE A 332 -10.78 8.66 12.05
C ILE A 332 -11.61 7.71 11.18
N PRO A 333 -11.80 7.98 9.87
CA PRO A 333 -12.38 7.01 8.96
C PRO A 333 -11.63 5.68 9.05
N ILE A 334 -12.34 4.56 9.18
CA ILE A 334 -11.71 3.29 9.52
C ILE A 334 -10.65 2.87 8.49
N PHE A 335 -10.88 3.15 7.22
CA PHE A 335 -9.90 2.93 6.15
C PHE A 335 -8.64 3.76 6.35
N ASN A 336 -8.76 5.01 6.81
CA ASN A 336 -7.61 5.85 7.14
C ASN A 336 -6.86 5.30 8.35
N LEU A 337 -7.56 4.83 9.39
CA LEU A 337 -6.93 4.22 10.55
C LEU A 337 -6.18 2.94 10.17
N TYR A 338 -6.79 2.08 9.35
CA TYR A 338 -6.17 0.88 8.82
C TYR A 338 -4.86 1.19 8.10
N GLN A 339 -4.90 2.13 7.16
CA GLN A 339 -3.73 2.55 6.42
C GLN A 339 -2.66 3.20 7.31
N LEU A 340 -3.07 3.97 8.30
CA LEU A 340 -2.16 4.59 9.28
C LEU A 340 -1.44 3.53 10.13
N ILE A 341 -2.14 2.51 10.61
CA ILE A 341 -1.54 1.41 11.38
C ILE A 341 -0.50 0.66 10.52
N LEU A 342 -0.83 0.37 9.26
CA LEU A 342 0.11 -0.27 8.34
C LEU A 342 1.33 0.61 8.01
N ASP A 343 1.18 1.93 7.96
CA ASP A 343 2.31 2.83 7.72
C ASP A 343 3.24 2.96 8.95
N GLU A 344 2.67 2.96 10.16
CA GLU A 344 3.41 3.00 11.43
C GLU A 344 4.06 1.65 11.76
N LYS A 345 3.40 0.55 11.38
CA LYS A 345 3.89 -0.82 11.56
C LYS A 345 3.74 -1.62 10.26
N PRO A 346 4.65 -1.40 9.29
CA PRO A 346 4.68 -2.12 8.00
C PRO A 346 4.72 -3.65 8.10
N ASN A 347 5.26 -4.17 9.20
CA ASN A 347 5.40 -5.62 9.42
C ASN A 347 4.08 -6.29 9.81
N LEU A 348 3.04 -5.51 10.10
CA LEU A 348 1.71 -6.04 10.37
C LEU A 348 0.99 -6.33 9.05
N ASN A 349 0.45 -7.53 8.94
CA ASN A 349 -0.45 -7.89 7.85
C ASN A 349 -1.80 -8.33 8.45
N PHE A 350 -2.85 -7.56 8.19
CA PHE A 350 -4.19 -7.80 8.71
C PHE A 350 -5.24 -7.17 7.79
N THR A 351 -6.50 -7.55 7.95
CA THR A 351 -7.60 -7.00 7.16
C THR A 351 -8.35 -5.91 7.92
N ILE A 352 -9.19 -5.13 7.22
CA ILE A 352 -10.04 -4.12 7.85
C ILE A 352 -11.03 -4.80 8.83
N GLU A 353 -11.53 -6.00 8.52
CA GLU A 353 -12.40 -6.75 9.44
C GLU A 353 -11.68 -7.06 10.75
N LYS A 354 -10.38 -7.38 10.70
CA LYS A 354 -9.58 -7.60 11.90
C LYS A 354 -9.37 -6.32 12.71
N LEU A 355 -9.26 -5.17 12.03
CA LEU A 355 -9.28 -3.87 12.69
C LEU A 355 -10.61 -3.65 13.42
N GLU A 356 -11.73 -3.91 12.75
CA GLU A 356 -13.07 -3.76 13.32
C GLU A 356 -13.24 -4.60 14.59
N GLU A 357 -12.83 -5.87 14.56
CA GLU A 357 -12.84 -6.75 15.73
C GLU A 357 -12.03 -6.16 16.88
N SER A 358 -10.81 -5.68 16.61
CA SER A 358 -9.92 -5.09 17.62
C SER A 358 -10.52 -3.81 18.22
N ILE A 359 -11.15 -2.97 17.40
CA ILE A 359 -11.84 -1.76 17.86
C ILE A 359 -13.07 -2.10 18.70
N ASN A 360 -13.84 -3.12 18.32
CA ASN A 360 -15.00 -3.57 19.10
C ASN A 360 -14.56 -4.13 20.46
N ASN A 361 -13.47 -4.91 20.52
CA ASN A 361 -12.90 -5.35 21.80
C ASN A 361 -12.50 -4.16 22.70
N LEU A 362 -11.85 -3.14 22.13
CA LEU A 362 -11.51 -1.92 22.89
C LEU A 362 -12.75 -1.16 23.37
N THR A 363 -13.84 -1.23 22.61
CA THR A 363 -15.13 -0.63 22.95
C THR A 363 -15.80 -1.37 24.10
N ASP A 364 -15.84 -2.70 24.04
CA ASP A 364 -16.41 -3.56 25.09
C ASP A 364 -15.66 -3.41 26.42
N ASN A 365 -14.36 -3.16 26.35
CA ASN A 365 -13.51 -2.87 27.51
C ASN A 365 -13.58 -1.39 27.97
N GLY A 366 -14.33 -0.53 27.27
CA GLY A 366 -14.57 0.86 27.64
C GLY A 366 -13.41 1.81 27.38
N TYR A 367 -12.44 1.44 26.53
CA TYR A 367 -11.30 2.31 26.20
C TYR A 367 -11.67 3.42 25.21
N ILE A 368 -12.55 3.13 24.26
CA ILE A 368 -13.02 4.06 23.22
C ILE A 368 -14.53 3.90 23.00
N PRO A 369 -15.24 4.94 22.52
CA PRO A 369 -16.66 4.84 22.18
C PRO A 369 -17.00 3.83 21.07
N GLY A 370 -16.07 3.57 20.14
CA GLY A 370 -16.21 2.53 19.12
C GLY A 370 -16.46 3.04 17.70
N ILE A 371 -17.05 2.19 16.85
CA ILE A 371 -17.28 2.49 15.43
C ILE A 371 -18.68 3.05 15.22
N LYS A 372 -18.75 4.20 14.53
CA LYS A 372 -20.00 4.77 14.05
C LYS A 372 -20.10 4.61 12.55
N SER A 373 -21.22 4.05 12.08
CA SER A 373 -21.53 3.90 10.66
C SER A 373 -22.57 4.93 10.24
N ILE A 374 -22.27 5.69 9.18
CA ILE A 374 -23.21 6.61 8.53
C ILE A 374 -23.43 6.09 7.12
N GLN A 375 -24.67 5.71 6.79
CA GLN A 375 -25.00 5.05 5.53
C GLN A 375 -26.07 5.84 4.78
N ASP A 376 -25.91 5.95 3.46
CA ASP A 376 -26.92 6.49 2.56
C ASP A 376 -27.90 5.41 2.06
N THR A 377 -28.99 5.84 1.45
CA THR A 377 -30.01 4.96 0.89
C THR A 377 -29.53 4.11 -0.30
N GLU A 378 -28.40 4.47 -0.90
CA GLU A 378 -27.82 3.83 -2.10
C GLU A 378 -26.76 2.77 -1.72
N GLY A 379 -26.52 2.57 -0.43
CA GLY A 379 -25.58 1.57 0.09
C GLY A 379 -24.14 2.06 0.20
N ASN A 380 -23.88 3.35 -0.01
CA ASN A 380 -22.61 3.98 0.35
C ASN A 380 -22.59 4.22 1.86
N PHE A 381 -21.48 3.89 2.51
CA PHE A 381 -21.34 4.10 3.95
C PHE A 381 -19.97 4.66 4.29
N LEU A 382 -19.91 5.35 5.41
CA LEU A 382 -18.70 5.79 6.07
C LEU A 382 -18.68 5.19 7.47
N LYS A 383 -17.68 4.36 7.75
CA LYS A 383 -17.34 3.93 9.11
C LYS A 383 -16.26 4.86 9.66
N VAL A 384 -16.52 5.45 10.82
CA VAL A 384 -15.55 6.25 11.57
C VAL A 384 -15.32 5.62 12.94
N VAL A 385 -14.06 5.53 13.34
CA VAL A 385 -13.66 5.16 14.71
C VAL A 385 -13.72 6.42 15.56
N GLN A 386 -14.49 6.38 16.63
CA GLN A 386 -14.61 7.45 17.60
C GLN A 386 -13.61 7.22 18.73
N PHE A 387 -12.69 8.17 18.94
CA PHE A 387 -11.82 8.18 20.12
C PHE A 387 -12.44 8.98 21.27
N LYS A 388 -13.32 9.95 20.95
CA LYS A 388 -14.13 10.69 21.91
C LYS A 388 -15.61 10.62 21.56
N ALA A 389 -16.46 10.58 22.60
CA ALA A 389 -17.90 10.54 22.41
C ALA A 389 -18.39 11.86 21.80
N HIS A 390 -19.16 11.77 20.70
CA HIS A 390 -19.84 12.89 20.07
C HIS A 390 -21.15 12.40 19.47
N ASP A 391 -22.24 13.07 19.83
CA ASP A 391 -23.53 12.87 19.22
C ASP A 391 -23.61 13.70 17.94
N VAL A 392 -23.68 12.97 16.81
CA VAL A 392 -23.77 13.59 15.49
C VAL A 392 -25.17 14.13 15.31
N SER A 393 -25.30 15.45 15.13
CA SER A 393 -26.58 16.13 14.92
C SER A 393 -27.22 15.80 13.56
N GLU A 394 -28.48 16.16 13.37
CA GLU A 394 -29.18 15.99 12.09
C GLU A 394 -28.51 16.75 10.95
N ASP A 395 -28.06 17.99 11.19
CA ASP A 395 -27.35 18.79 10.20
C ASP A 395 -26.00 18.17 9.83
N GLU A 396 -25.23 17.69 10.82
CA GLU A 396 -23.97 16.98 10.57
C GLU A 396 -24.19 15.69 9.77
N THR A 397 -25.24 14.93 10.11
CA THR A 397 -25.62 13.71 9.38
C THR A 397 -25.98 14.05 7.93
N LYS A 398 -26.81 15.08 7.71
CA LYS A 398 -27.20 15.54 6.38
C LYS A 398 -25.98 15.97 5.56
N LEU A 399 -25.02 16.67 6.17
CA LEU A 399 -23.77 17.06 5.52
C LEU A 399 -22.94 15.84 5.11
N VAL A 400 -22.77 14.84 5.98
CA VAL A 400 -22.03 13.60 5.65
C VAL A 400 -22.69 12.85 4.51
N LEU A 401 -24.03 12.75 4.49
CA LEU A 401 -24.76 12.08 3.41
C LEU A 401 -24.58 12.78 2.06
N ILE A 402 -24.56 14.12 2.05
CA ILE A 402 -24.25 14.89 0.83
C ILE A 402 -22.79 14.67 0.42
N ALA A 403 -21.87 14.69 1.39
CA ALA A 403 -20.45 14.49 1.16
C ALA A 403 -20.15 13.11 0.55
N LEU A 404 -20.85 12.06 0.99
CA LEU A 404 -20.73 10.70 0.42
C LEU A 404 -21.15 10.64 -1.05
N LYS A 405 -22.19 11.40 -1.42
CA LYS A 405 -22.67 11.47 -2.81
C LYS A 405 -21.74 12.29 -3.71
N LEU A 406 -21.23 13.41 -3.21
CA LEU A 406 -20.37 14.30 -3.99
C LEU A 406 -18.93 13.79 -4.09
N GLN A 407 -18.44 13.07 -3.07
CA GLN A 407 -17.06 12.60 -2.87
C GLN A 407 -16.02 13.72 -2.73
N LYS A 408 -16.10 14.77 -3.54
CA LYS A 408 -15.36 16.04 -3.45
C LYS A 408 -16.30 17.21 -3.75
N PHE A 409 -16.17 18.31 -3.02
CA PHE A 409 -17.11 19.43 -3.10
C PHE A 409 -16.54 20.72 -2.51
N THR A 410 -17.20 21.84 -2.79
CA THR A 410 -16.90 23.18 -2.30
C THR A 410 -17.99 23.67 -1.35
N LEU A 411 -17.76 24.82 -0.71
CA LEU A 411 -18.80 25.51 0.07
C LEU A 411 -20.05 25.78 -0.77
N ALA A 412 -19.88 26.20 -2.03
CA ALA A 412 -20.99 26.52 -2.92
C ALA A 412 -21.88 25.29 -3.20
N ASP A 413 -21.27 24.12 -3.39
CA ASP A 413 -22.01 22.86 -3.59
C ASP A 413 -22.89 22.51 -2.38
N ILE A 414 -22.38 22.73 -1.17
CA ILE A 414 -23.15 22.49 0.06
C ILE A 414 -24.28 23.48 0.20
N VAL A 415 -24.04 24.77 -0.05
CA VAL A 415 -25.08 25.80 -0.02
C VAL A 415 -26.20 25.48 -1.02
N ASP A 416 -25.85 25.10 -2.25
CA ASP A 416 -26.82 24.71 -3.29
C ASP A 416 -27.64 23.47 -2.90
N LYS A 417 -26.99 22.43 -2.38
CA LYS A 417 -27.67 21.17 -2.02
C LYS A 417 -28.52 21.26 -0.75
N THR A 418 -28.19 22.17 0.17
CA THR A 418 -28.85 22.25 1.48
C THR A 418 -29.80 23.44 1.61
N GLY A 419 -29.57 24.52 0.87
CA GLY A 419 -30.21 25.82 1.06
C GLY A 419 -29.76 26.54 2.34
N TRP A 420 -28.70 26.09 2.99
CA TRP A 420 -28.20 26.73 4.21
C TRP A 420 -27.47 28.04 3.91
N ALA A 421 -27.48 28.96 4.89
CA ALA A 421 -26.66 30.16 4.81
C ALA A 421 -25.17 29.78 4.67
N PRO A 422 -24.36 30.56 3.91
CA PRO A 422 -22.93 30.30 3.74
C PRO A 422 -22.17 30.16 5.06
N ASP A 423 -22.40 31.06 6.03
CA ASP A 423 -21.71 31.03 7.33
C ASP A 423 -22.01 29.73 8.10
N LYS A 424 -23.29 29.34 8.16
CA LYS A 424 -23.70 28.07 8.78
C LYS A 424 -23.02 26.87 8.10
N SER A 425 -22.98 26.87 6.78
CA SER A 425 -22.38 25.79 6.00
C SER A 425 -20.88 25.69 6.26
N LEU A 426 -20.20 26.84 6.30
CA LEU A 426 -18.77 26.93 6.56
C LEU A 426 -18.41 26.48 7.98
N ASP A 427 -19.19 26.91 8.99
CA ASP A 427 -19.01 26.49 10.38
C ASP A 427 -19.15 24.97 10.53
N LEU A 428 -20.18 24.38 9.89
CA LEU A 428 -20.37 22.93 9.89
C LEU A 428 -19.23 22.21 9.16
N LEU A 429 -18.76 22.72 8.03
CA LEU A 429 -17.64 22.13 7.29
C LEU A 429 -16.37 22.11 8.16
N TYR A 430 -16.01 23.24 8.77
CA TYR A 430 -14.85 23.30 9.65
C TYR A 430 -15.00 22.43 10.89
N LYS A 431 -16.20 22.39 11.49
CA LYS A 431 -16.49 21.49 12.62
C LYS A 431 -16.24 20.03 12.22
N MET A 432 -16.79 19.59 11.09
CA MET A 432 -16.64 18.21 10.63
C MET A 432 -15.22 17.87 10.18
N THR A 433 -14.46 18.85 9.69
CA THR A 433 -13.02 18.71 9.42
C THR A 433 -12.21 18.58 10.71
N ASN A 434 -12.49 19.40 11.72
CA ASN A 434 -11.80 19.35 13.01
C ASN A 434 -12.10 18.05 13.78
N LEU A 435 -13.33 17.53 13.64
CA LEU A 435 -13.68 16.20 14.15
C LEU A 435 -12.92 15.09 13.42
N GLY A 436 -12.52 15.28 12.15
CA GLY A 436 -11.81 14.28 11.34
C GLY A 436 -12.70 13.47 10.39
N ILE A 437 -13.98 13.86 10.26
CA ILE A 437 -14.95 13.20 9.38
C ILE A 437 -14.77 13.64 7.92
N LEU A 438 -14.53 14.93 7.69
CA LEU A 438 -14.25 15.50 6.37
C LEU A 438 -12.78 15.85 6.23
N ASN A 439 -12.21 15.61 5.05
CA ASN A 439 -10.88 16.11 4.73
C ASN A 439 -11.00 17.45 4.02
N TYR A 440 -9.99 18.30 4.21
CA TYR A 440 -9.91 19.63 3.64
C TYR A 440 -8.65 19.74 2.79
N SER A 441 -8.79 20.30 1.59
CA SER A 441 -7.67 20.69 0.73
C SER A 441 -7.83 22.15 0.33
N LYS A 442 -6.70 22.85 0.26
CA LYS A 442 -6.62 24.21 -0.27
C LYS A 442 -5.45 24.29 -1.24
N SER A 443 -5.76 24.59 -2.49
CA SER A 443 -4.74 24.82 -3.51
C SER A 443 -4.95 26.16 -4.19
N PHE A 444 -3.86 26.70 -4.76
CA PHE A 444 -3.95 27.94 -5.56
C PHE A 444 -4.85 27.76 -6.79
N LEU A 445 -4.88 26.55 -7.38
CA LEU A 445 -5.63 26.26 -8.61
C LEU A 445 -7.13 26.04 -8.37
N HIS A 446 -7.50 25.37 -7.28
CA HIS A 446 -8.88 24.91 -7.05
C HIS A 446 -9.57 25.56 -5.85
N GLY A 447 -8.88 26.44 -5.13
CA GLY A 447 -9.41 27.09 -3.94
C GLY A 447 -9.62 26.11 -2.79
N GLU A 448 -10.63 26.37 -1.97
CA GLU A 448 -10.99 25.55 -0.80
C GLU A 448 -11.97 24.44 -1.17
N GLN A 449 -11.62 23.21 -0.82
CA GLN A 449 -12.38 22.03 -1.14
C GLN A 449 -12.42 21.05 0.04
N TRP A 450 -13.50 20.31 0.12
CA TRP A 450 -13.70 19.23 1.06
C TRP A 450 -13.95 17.92 0.33
N TYR A 451 -13.57 16.81 0.95
CA TYR A 451 -13.75 15.49 0.36
C TYR A 451 -13.79 14.38 1.43
N VAL A 452 -14.36 13.23 1.07
CA VAL A 452 -14.49 12.07 1.95
C VAL A 452 -13.65 10.91 1.40
N ARG A 453 -13.01 10.16 2.30
CA ARG A 453 -12.39 8.88 1.97
C ARG A 453 -13.27 7.77 2.50
N THR A 454 -13.86 7.01 1.59
CA THR A 454 -14.62 5.80 1.92
C THR A 454 -13.81 4.56 1.57
N GLU A 455 -14.21 3.43 2.14
CA GLU A 455 -13.83 2.13 1.58
C GLU A 455 -14.43 2.05 0.18
N GLN A 456 -13.62 2.33 -0.85
CA GLN A 456 -14.06 2.03 -2.21
C GLN A 456 -14.13 0.51 -2.33
N LYS A 457 -15.31 -0.03 -2.66
CA LYS A 457 -15.43 -1.41 -3.14
C LYS A 457 -14.62 -1.52 -4.43
N ASN A 458 -13.41 -2.07 -4.33
CA ASN A 458 -12.57 -2.42 -5.48
C ASN A 458 -13.22 -3.48 -6.38
#